data_AF-A0A6J7ZM36-F1
#
_entry.id   AF-A0A6J7ZM36-F1
#
_cell.length_a   1.000
_cell.length_b   1.000
_cell.length_c   1.000
_cell.angle_alpha   90.00
_cell.angle_beta   90.00
_cell.angle_gamma   90.00
#
_symmetry.space_group_name_H-M   'P 1'
#
loop_
_entity.id
_entity.type
_entity.pdbx_description
1 polymer ?
#
loop_
_entity_poly.entity_id
_entity_poly.type
_entity_poly.pdbx_seq_one_letter_code
_entity_poly.pdbx_strand_id
1 'polypeptide(L)'
;MKLISILFSGITTSITALTLVTGLAMAQMAEVPKPNMKGDFITAKVQGNRGLYNNINWLVVDPEYLNCRNTPEGTVKARLESGAMMTALFSNDGKGDAIVLKNGQSWLKVESIHPYGPRLNSGVCYVRANLKYIAPINGDYFDMLKRK
;
A
#
# COMPACT_ATOMS: atom_id res chain seq x y z
N MET A 1 -15.74 -86.48 7.46
CA MET A 1 -16.86 -85.52 7.38
C MET A 1 -16.31 -84.10 7.57
N LYS A 2 -16.77 -83.20 6.70
CA LYS A 2 -16.84 -81.72 6.79
C LYS A 2 -15.56 -80.88 6.74
N LEU A 3 -15.38 -80.29 5.55
CA LEU A 3 -14.65 -79.07 5.23
C LEU A 3 -15.20 -77.86 6.00
N ILE A 4 -14.31 -76.95 6.40
CA ILE A 4 -14.63 -75.64 6.99
C ILE A 4 -14.49 -74.57 5.89
N SER A 5 -15.57 -73.81 5.74
CA SER A 5 -15.81 -72.79 4.73
C SER A 5 -15.13 -71.45 5.04
N ILE A 6 -14.74 -70.75 3.99
CA ILE A 6 -14.02 -69.46 3.97
C ILE A 6 -14.97 -68.27 4.20
N LEU A 7 -14.49 -67.24 4.91
CA LEU A 7 -15.04 -65.88 5.05
C LEU A 7 -13.82 -64.96 5.28
N PHE A 8 -13.63 -63.75 4.73
CA PHE A 8 -14.46 -62.68 4.18
C PHE A 8 -13.67 -61.92 3.09
N SER A 9 -14.35 -61.34 2.11
CA SER A 9 -13.82 -60.21 1.32
C SER A 9 -14.87 -59.10 1.31
N GLY A 10 -14.53 -57.97 1.92
CA GLY A 10 -15.33 -56.75 1.92
C GLY A 10 -14.44 -55.58 1.50
N ILE A 11 -14.51 -55.20 0.22
CA ILE A 11 -13.83 -54.02 -0.31
C ILE A 11 -14.72 -52.81 0.00
N THR A 12 -14.25 -51.94 0.88
CA THR A 12 -14.90 -50.65 1.17
C THR A 12 -14.36 -49.60 0.20
N THR A 13 -15.20 -49.11 -0.70
CA THR A 13 -14.89 -48.00 -1.61
C THR A 13 -15.25 -46.67 -0.95
N SER A 14 -14.24 -45.89 -0.58
CA SER A 14 -14.40 -44.53 -0.04
C SER A 14 -14.66 -43.54 -1.18
N ILE A 15 -15.88 -43.04 -1.28
CA ILE A 15 -16.24 -41.93 -2.18
C ILE A 15 -15.77 -40.62 -1.52
N THR A 16 -14.73 -40.00 -2.07
CA THR A 16 -14.28 -38.67 -1.63
C THR A 16 -15.16 -37.61 -2.30
N ALA A 17 -16.06 -36.99 -1.54
CA ALA A 17 -16.86 -35.87 -2.01
C ALA A 17 -15.98 -34.59 -2.08
N LEU A 18 -15.75 -34.08 -3.28
CA LEU A 18 -15.04 -32.82 -3.53
C LEU A 18 -16.02 -31.66 -3.36
N THR A 19 -16.07 -31.05 -2.18
CA THR A 19 -16.86 -29.84 -1.95
C THR A 19 -16.17 -28.63 -2.59
N LEU A 20 -16.68 -28.13 -3.72
CA LEU A 20 -16.27 -26.85 -4.27
C LEU A 20 -16.75 -25.72 -3.35
N VAL A 21 -15.83 -25.11 -2.63
CA VAL A 21 -16.07 -23.84 -1.92
C VAL A 21 -16.09 -22.72 -2.96
N THR A 22 -17.27 -22.34 -3.44
CA THR A 22 -17.47 -21.11 -4.21
C THR A 22 -17.49 -19.92 -3.25
N GLY A 23 -16.31 -19.53 -2.76
CA GLY A 23 -16.15 -18.30 -2.01
C GLY A 23 -16.49 -17.11 -2.89
N LEU A 24 -17.52 -16.34 -2.53
CA LEU A 24 -17.73 -14.99 -3.05
C LEU A 24 -16.47 -14.19 -2.72
N ALA A 25 -15.66 -13.88 -3.74
CA ALA A 25 -14.50 -13.01 -3.59
C ALA A 25 -15.00 -11.61 -3.24
N MET A 26 -15.08 -11.30 -1.94
CA MET A 26 -15.23 -9.93 -1.46
C MET A 26 -14.04 -9.15 -2.01
N ALA A 27 -14.31 -8.12 -2.82
CA ALA A 27 -13.27 -7.19 -3.25
C ALA A 27 -12.69 -6.54 -1.99
N GLN A 28 -11.46 -6.92 -1.63
CA GLN A 28 -10.80 -6.37 -0.46
C GLN A 28 -10.26 -4.98 -0.81
N MET A 29 -10.60 -4.00 0.02
CA MET A 29 -10.01 -2.67 -0.07
C MET A 29 -8.50 -2.79 0.06
N ALA A 30 -7.75 -2.12 -0.83
CA ALA A 30 -6.30 -2.11 -0.75
C ALA A 30 -5.84 -1.60 0.63
N GLU A 31 -5.02 -2.41 1.32
CA GLU A 31 -4.38 -1.99 2.56
C GLU A 31 -3.41 -0.82 2.27
N VAL A 32 -3.13 -0.01 3.29
CA VAL A 32 -2.20 1.13 3.20
C VAL A 32 -0.93 0.87 4.00
N PRO A 33 0.22 1.49 3.66
CA PRO A 33 1.45 1.35 4.42
C PRO A 33 1.25 1.68 5.90
N LYS A 34 1.87 0.88 6.78
CA LYS A 34 1.83 1.09 8.23
C LYS A 34 3.14 1.73 8.70
N PRO A 35 3.08 2.74 9.58
CA PRO A 35 4.29 3.31 10.17
C PRO A 35 4.88 2.37 11.21
N ASN A 36 6.16 2.55 11.51
CA ASN A 36 6.84 1.87 12.61
C ASN A 36 6.49 2.53 13.98
N MET A 37 7.11 2.05 15.06
CA MET A 37 6.89 2.57 16.42
C MET A 37 7.25 4.06 16.62
N LYS A 38 8.06 4.64 15.72
CA LYS A 38 8.41 6.08 15.73
C LYS A 38 7.46 6.92 14.87
N GLY A 39 6.43 6.29 14.29
CA GLY A 39 5.54 6.92 13.33
C GLY A 39 6.13 7.01 11.91
N ASP A 40 7.35 6.53 11.67
CA ASP A 40 7.97 6.64 10.34
C ASP A 40 7.45 5.55 9.41
N PHE A 41 7.07 5.94 8.19
CA PHE A 41 6.84 4.98 7.12
C PHE A 41 8.20 4.56 6.56
N ILE A 42 8.42 3.25 6.42
CA ILE A 42 9.69 2.69 5.90
C ILE A 42 9.56 2.16 4.47
N THR A 43 8.34 2.03 3.98
CA THR A 43 8.02 1.64 2.61
C THR A 43 6.71 2.31 2.18
N ALA A 44 6.60 2.66 0.89
CA ALA A 44 5.33 3.04 0.27
C ALA A 44 4.64 1.85 -0.41
N LYS A 45 5.17 0.64 -0.24
CA LYS A 45 4.60 -0.59 -0.78
C LYS A 45 3.73 -1.29 0.25
N VAL A 46 2.72 -2.01 -0.24
CA VAL A 46 1.80 -2.77 0.60
C VAL A 46 1.64 -4.18 0.05
N GLN A 47 1.72 -5.17 0.92
CA GLN A 47 1.40 -6.53 0.57
C GLN A 47 -0.12 -6.68 0.50
N GLY A 48 -0.65 -7.04 -0.66
CA GLY A 48 -2.03 -7.47 -0.80
C GLY A 48 -2.12 -8.89 -1.35
N ASN A 49 -3.34 -9.35 -1.59
CA ASN A 49 -3.60 -10.76 -1.95
C ASN A 49 -3.03 -11.20 -3.29
N ARG A 50 -2.78 -10.27 -4.22
CA ARG A 50 -2.20 -10.58 -5.54
C ARG A 50 -0.76 -10.11 -5.69
N GLY A 51 -0.11 -9.78 -4.57
CA GLY A 51 1.29 -9.36 -4.54
C GLY A 51 1.49 -7.99 -3.92
N LEU A 52 2.63 -7.40 -4.26
CA LEU A 52 3.10 -6.15 -3.69
C LEU A 52 2.62 -4.98 -4.54
N TYR A 53 1.89 -4.04 -3.93
CA TYR A 53 1.32 -2.88 -4.58
C TYR A 53 2.04 -1.61 -4.17
N ASN A 54 2.07 -0.64 -5.08
CA ASN A 54 2.61 0.68 -4.83
C ASN A 54 1.49 1.60 -4.32
N ASN A 55 1.57 2.09 -3.08
CA ASN A 55 0.66 3.11 -2.59
C ASN A 55 1.15 4.48 -3.11
N ILE A 56 0.54 4.93 -4.20
CA ILE A 56 0.94 6.16 -4.90
C ILE A 56 0.30 7.43 -4.32
N ASN A 57 -0.80 7.34 -3.59
CA ASN A 57 -1.57 8.53 -3.15
C ASN A 57 -1.32 8.83 -1.69
N TRP A 58 -0.89 10.05 -1.38
CA TRP A 58 -0.59 10.48 -0.01
C TRP A 58 -1.24 11.83 0.28
N LEU A 59 -1.72 11.99 1.50
CA LEU A 59 -2.32 13.21 2.03
C LEU A 59 -1.37 13.90 2.98
N VAL A 60 -1.28 15.23 2.89
CA VAL A 60 -0.72 16.04 3.97
C VAL A 60 -1.77 16.22 5.05
N VAL A 61 -1.49 15.72 6.26
CA VAL A 61 -2.39 15.81 7.42
C VAL A 61 -2.04 17.04 8.24
N ASP A 62 -0.80 17.10 8.73
CA ASP A 62 -0.27 18.20 9.51
C ASP A 62 0.93 18.82 8.78
N PRO A 63 0.78 20.03 8.20
CA PRO A 63 1.86 20.71 7.51
C PRO A 63 2.83 21.41 8.48
N GLU A 64 2.57 21.42 9.79
CA GLU A 64 3.42 22.14 10.75
C GLU A 64 4.85 21.57 10.71
N TYR A 65 5.80 22.40 10.29
CA TYR A 65 7.20 22.05 10.02
C TYR A 65 7.46 21.11 8.84
N LEU A 66 6.42 20.69 8.10
CA LEU A 66 6.55 19.86 6.92
C LEU A 66 6.93 20.70 5.69
N ASN A 67 7.95 20.27 4.97
CA ASN A 67 8.41 20.95 3.76
C ASN A 67 8.69 19.93 2.66
N CYS A 68 8.45 20.36 1.42
CA CYS A 68 8.91 19.70 0.21
C CYS A 68 10.32 20.21 -0.11
N ARG A 69 11.31 19.30 -0.19
CA ARG A 69 12.75 19.62 -0.34
C ARG A 69 13.35 19.01 -1.60
N ASN A 70 14.38 19.66 -2.16
CA ASN A 70 15.06 19.18 -3.37
C ASN A 70 15.71 17.79 -3.19
N THR A 71 16.27 17.55 -2.01
CA THR A 71 16.79 16.25 -1.56
C THR A 71 16.31 16.00 -0.13
N PRO A 72 16.42 14.78 0.40
CA PRO A 72 16.36 14.56 1.84
C PRO A 72 17.29 15.55 2.55
N GLU A 73 16.75 16.30 3.51
CA GLU A 73 17.46 17.35 4.28
C GLU A 73 18.00 18.54 3.48
N GLY A 74 17.76 18.60 2.17
CA GLY A 74 18.21 19.69 1.31
C GLY A 74 17.42 20.97 1.47
N THR A 75 17.63 21.91 0.55
CA THR A 75 16.91 23.19 0.54
C THR A 75 15.40 22.99 0.38
N VAL A 76 14.63 23.82 1.08
CA VAL A 76 13.17 23.87 0.94
C VAL A 76 12.83 24.36 -0.46
N LYS A 77 12.00 23.58 -1.15
CA LYS A 77 11.50 23.87 -2.51
C LYS A 77 10.11 24.49 -2.44
N ALA A 78 9.25 23.96 -1.58
CA ALA A 78 7.89 24.43 -1.38
C ALA A 78 7.41 24.13 0.05
N ARG A 79 6.47 24.95 0.53
CA ARG A 79 5.67 24.66 1.72
C ARG A 79 4.45 23.86 1.33
N LEU A 80 4.02 22.98 2.22
CA LEU A 80 2.86 22.12 2.06
C LEU A 80 1.68 22.71 2.84
N GLU A 81 0.47 22.49 2.32
CA GLU A 81 -0.78 22.86 3.00
C GLU A 81 -1.49 21.60 3.47
N SER A 82 -2.28 21.71 4.55
CA SER A 82 -3.12 20.60 5.00
C SER A 82 -4.14 20.24 3.91
N GLY A 83 -4.39 18.95 3.73
CA GLY A 83 -5.27 18.43 2.69
C GLY A 83 -4.60 18.31 1.32
N ALA A 84 -3.35 18.75 1.16
CA ALA A 84 -2.65 18.61 -0.10
C ALA A 84 -2.44 17.14 -0.47
N MET A 85 -2.74 16.81 -1.72
CA MET A 85 -2.53 15.50 -2.30
C MET A 85 -1.17 15.43 -2.97
N MET A 86 -0.45 14.32 -2.75
CA MET A 86 0.87 14.06 -3.30
C MET A 86 0.92 12.69 -3.96
N THR A 87 1.61 12.61 -5.09
CA THR A 87 1.82 11.35 -5.80
C THR A 87 3.23 10.82 -5.52
N ALA A 88 3.35 9.65 -4.90
CA ALA A 88 4.62 9.01 -4.62
C ALA A 88 5.30 8.50 -5.90
N LEU A 89 6.60 8.78 -6.02
CA LEU A 89 7.42 8.39 -7.17
C LEU A 89 8.31 7.20 -6.81
N PHE A 90 7.97 6.05 -7.38
CA PHE A 90 8.72 4.82 -7.18
C PHE A 90 9.92 4.74 -8.13
N SER A 91 11.04 4.25 -7.64
CA SER A 91 12.26 4.07 -8.44
C SER A 91 12.19 2.79 -9.29
N ASN A 92 13.10 2.64 -10.27
CA ASN A 92 13.25 1.42 -11.09
C ASN A 92 11.93 0.94 -11.72
N ASP A 93 11.22 1.84 -12.41
CA ASP A 93 9.93 1.55 -13.07
C ASP A 93 8.90 0.90 -12.13
N GLY A 94 8.83 1.38 -10.89
CA GLY A 94 7.91 0.88 -9.88
C GLY A 94 8.41 -0.32 -9.07
N LYS A 95 9.56 -0.91 -9.43
CA LYS A 95 10.16 -2.03 -8.67
C LYS A 95 10.83 -1.57 -7.38
N GLY A 96 11.48 -0.41 -7.40
CA GLY A 96 12.05 0.22 -6.20
C GLY A 96 10.98 0.86 -5.33
N ASP A 97 11.38 1.35 -4.15
CA ASP A 97 10.50 2.09 -3.25
C ASP A 97 10.46 3.60 -3.59
N ALA A 98 9.43 4.29 -3.11
CA ALA A 98 9.34 5.74 -3.10
C ALA A 98 9.86 6.34 -1.77
N ILE A 99 9.96 5.54 -0.71
CA ILE A 99 10.58 5.95 0.55
C ILE A 99 12.08 5.69 0.52
N VAL A 100 12.85 6.72 0.85
CA VAL A 100 14.30 6.64 1.02
C VAL A 100 14.68 6.97 2.47
N LEU A 101 15.64 6.24 3.01
CA LEU A 101 16.23 6.52 4.31
C LEU A 101 17.48 7.38 4.12
N LYS A 102 17.53 8.51 4.80
CA LYS A 102 18.72 9.37 4.88
C LYS A 102 18.93 9.75 6.34
N ASN A 103 20.13 9.52 6.87
CA ASN A 103 20.49 9.88 8.26
C ASN A 103 19.49 9.39 9.33
N GLY A 104 19.02 8.13 9.21
CA GLY A 104 18.05 7.53 10.13
C GLY A 104 16.63 8.07 9.99
N GLN A 105 16.38 8.87 8.96
CA GLN A 105 15.18 9.62 8.73
C GLN A 105 14.51 9.14 7.42
N SER A 106 13.21 8.80 7.46
CA SER A 106 12.43 8.42 6.27
C SER A 106 11.91 9.62 5.47
N TRP A 107 12.08 9.56 4.15
CA TRP A 107 11.66 10.59 3.20
C TRP A 107 10.90 9.98 2.03
N LEU A 108 9.71 10.48 1.76
CA LEU A 108 8.89 10.08 0.62
C LEU A 108 9.23 10.96 -0.58
N LYS A 109 9.63 10.34 -1.69
CA LYS A 109 9.81 11.02 -2.97
C LYS A 109 8.45 11.19 -3.63
N VAL A 110 8.09 12.41 -4.00
CA VAL A 110 6.77 12.75 -4.56
C VAL A 110 6.88 13.66 -5.77
N GLU A 111 5.86 13.63 -6.63
CA GLU A 111 5.59 14.62 -7.68
C GLU A 111 4.30 15.37 -7.36
N SER A 112 4.35 16.69 -7.55
CA SER A 112 3.25 17.67 -7.51
C SER A 112 2.32 17.63 -6.29
N ILE A 113 2.27 18.76 -5.60
CA ILE A 113 1.42 19.00 -4.45
C ILE A 113 0.22 19.78 -4.96
N HIS A 114 -0.96 19.16 -5.02
CA HIS A 114 -2.18 19.87 -5.41
C HIS A 114 -3.05 20.11 -4.17
N PRO A 115 -2.99 21.30 -3.55
CA PRO A 115 -3.98 21.66 -2.55
C PRO A 115 -5.28 22.18 -3.21
N TYR A 116 -5.21 22.95 -4.31
CA TYR A 116 -6.40 23.60 -4.93
C TYR A 116 -6.29 23.87 -6.45
N GLY A 117 -5.84 22.89 -7.25
CA GLY A 117 -5.89 22.96 -8.73
C GLY A 117 -4.53 23.08 -9.44
N PRO A 118 -4.51 23.04 -10.79
CA PRO A 118 -3.35 22.68 -11.63
C PRO A 118 -2.21 23.70 -11.69
N ARG A 119 -2.21 24.75 -10.86
CA ARG A 119 -1.38 25.94 -11.08
C ARG A 119 -0.08 26.00 -10.27
N LEU A 120 0.16 25.07 -9.34
CA LEU A 120 1.37 25.07 -8.51
C LEU A 120 1.99 23.68 -8.43
N ASN A 121 2.51 23.19 -9.56
CA ASN A 121 3.35 22.00 -9.56
C ASN A 121 4.73 22.35 -8.99
N SER A 122 5.01 21.91 -7.77
CA SER A 122 6.33 22.01 -7.13
C SER A 122 7.39 21.15 -7.81
N GLY A 123 7.05 20.38 -8.84
CA GLY A 123 7.86 19.32 -9.43
C GLY A 123 8.16 18.20 -8.44
N VAL A 124 9.19 17.41 -8.75
CA VAL A 124 9.67 16.33 -7.88
C VAL A 124 10.36 16.90 -6.63
N CYS A 125 10.04 16.33 -5.46
CA CYS A 125 10.70 16.65 -4.21
C CYS A 125 10.59 15.53 -3.17
N TYR A 126 11.13 15.78 -1.97
CA TYR A 126 11.12 14.87 -0.83
C TYR A 126 10.39 15.48 0.36
N VAL A 127 9.55 14.68 0.99
CA VAL A 127 8.73 15.06 2.15
C VAL A 127 9.00 14.09 3.30
N ARG A 128 8.95 14.56 4.55
CA ARG A 128 9.16 13.70 5.73
C ARG A 128 8.08 12.61 5.77
N ALA A 129 8.51 11.34 5.75
CA ALA A 129 7.59 10.20 5.73
C ALA A 129 7.27 9.73 7.16
N ASN A 130 6.43 10.50 7.85
CA ASN A 130 6.00 10.20 9.21
C ASN A 130 4.50 10.46 9.39
N LEU A 131 3.83 9.61 10.15
CA LEU A 131 2.38 9.62 10.40
C LEU A 131 1.90 10.94 11.00
N LYS A 132 2.75 11.68 11.72
CA LYS A 132 2.41 13.03 12.19
C LYS A 132 2.01 13.92 11.01
N TYR A 133 2.76 13.86 9.91
CA TYR A 133 2.69 14.83 8.83
C TYR A 133 1.86 14.36 7.64
N ILE A 134 1.92 13.07 7.32
CA ILE A 134 1.34 12.52 6.10
C ILE A 134 0.60 11.21 6.39
N ALA A 135 -0.41 10.92 5.57
CA ALA A 135 -1.13 9.66 5.60
C ALA A 135 -1.22 9.06 4.20
N PRO A 136 -1.01 7.75 4.04
CA PRO A 136 -1.28 7.08 2.77
C PRO A 136 -2.80 7.00 2.55
N ILE A 137 -3.20 7.09 1.28
CA ILE A 137 -4.60 7.01 0.88
C ILE A 137 -4.78 5.75 0.06
N ASN A 138 -5.88 5.03 0.32
CA ASN A 138 -6.29 3.94 -0.54
C ASN A 138 -6.87 4.52 -1.85
N GLY A 139 -6.29 4.11 -2.98
CA GLY A 139 -6.73 4.50 -4.33
C GLY A 139 -8.19 4.17 -4.63
N ASP A 140 -8.73 3.09 -4.05
CA ASP A 140 -10.10 2.61 -4.25
C ASP A 140 -11.14 3.68 -3.89
N TYR A 141 -10.83 4.56 -2.93
CA TYR A 141 -11.71 5.68 -2.55
C TYR A 141 -11.92 6.67 -3.71
N PHE A 142 -10.90 6.91 -4.54
CA PHE A 142 -11.02 7.81 -5.69
C PHE A 142 -11.85 7.20 -6.81
N ASP A 143 -11.75 5.89 -7.01
CA ASP A 143 -12.56 5.19 -8.01
C ASP A 143 -14.04 5.17 -7.66
N MET A 144 -14.38 5.19 -6.37
CA MET A 144 -15.77 5.36 -5.92
C MET A 144 -16.31 6.77 -6.21
N LEU A 145 -15.47 7.80 -6.12
CA LEU A 145 -15.87 9.18 -6.42
C LEU A 145 -16.11 9.43 -7.90
N LYS A 146 -15.40 8.71 -8.78
CA LYS A 146 -15.55 8.83 -10.25
C LYS A 146 -16.78 8.13 -10.83
N ARG A 147 -17.43 7.25 -10.06
CA ARG A 147 -18.60 6.46 -10.51
C ARG A 147 -19.95 7.09 -10.17
N LYS A 148 -19.97 8.28 -9.56
CA LYS A 148 -21.17 9.09 -9.34
C LYS A 148 -21.23 10.20 -10.38
#